data_AF-V7I8U2-F1
#
_entry.id   AF-V7I8U2-F1
#
_cell.length_a   1.000
_cell.length_b   1.000
_cell.length_c   1.000
_cell.angle_alpha   90.00
_cell.angle_beta   90.00
_cell.angle_gamma   90.00
#
_symmetry.space_group_name_H-M   'P 1'
#
loop_
_entity.id
_entity.type
_entity.pdbx_description
1 polymer ?
#
loop_
_entity_poly.entity_id
_entity_poly.type
_entity_poly.pdbx_seq_one_letter_code
_entity_poly.pdbx_strand_id
1 'polypeptide(L)'
;MKSYIIKIEIDGSEPLIWRRVIMPAGATFNRLNDIIQNVTNFQSGYPYGDYHLYKFDIREENLIVTNDEEAFQSHQHYKKNKKMYDERLKTMPTNMVEFEKRHQEQLKVEVKKPTRIKIDEYLEKYKKIKYIYDFGDNWNFTITLEDIVDDYYFGFATLLDGAGTAPPEDVGGVDGFYEFLEAVFVKLV
;
A
#
# COMPACT_ATOMS: atom_id res chain seq x y z
N MET A 1 22.31 -11.14 7.88
CA MET A 1 21.00 -11.77 7.54
C MET A 1 20.57 -11.20 6.21
N LYS A 2 19.95 -12.02 5.35
CA LYS A 2 19.45 -11.56 4.05
C LYS A 2 18.47 -10.39 4.23
N SER A 3 18.75 -9.31 3.52
CA SER A 3 18.09 -8.02 3.62
C SER A 3 17.95 -7.38 2.25
N TYR A 4 16.96 -6.51 2.11
CA TYR A 4 16.71 -5.74 0.90
C TYR A 4 17.03 -4.29 1.14
N ILE A 5 17.69 -3.65 0.19
CA ILE A 5 17.70 -2.19 0.05
C ILE A 5 16.56 -1.84 -0.89
N ILE A 6 15.59 -1.10 -0.37
CA ILE A 6 14.43 -0.63 -1.13
C ILE A 6 14.44 0.89 -1.22
N LYS A 7 13.94 1.40 -2.35
CA LYS A 7 13.56 2.80 -2.51
C LYS A 7 12.05 2.93 -2.45
N ILE A 8 11.56 3.83 -1.61
CA ILE A 8 10.15 4.17 -1.42
C ILE A 8 9.96 5.56 -1.99
N GLU A 9 9.06 5.72 -2.94
CA GLU A 9 8.81 6.98 -3.66
C GLU A 9 7.34 7.35 -3.52
N ILE A 10 7.05 8.62 -3.24
CA ILE A 10 5.68 9.16 -3.29
C ILE A 10 5.39 9.57 -4.73
N ASP A 11 4.49 8.83 -5.37
CA ASP A 11 4.09 9.08 -6.76
C ASP A 11 3.40 10.45 -6.86
N GLY A 12 3.73 11.22 -7.89
CA GLY A 12 3.15 12.56 -8.15
C GLY A 12 3.80 13.71 -7.38
N SER A 13 4.77 13.44 -6.49
CA SER A 13 5.50 14.51 -5.80
C SER A 13 6.55 15.18 -6.69
N GLU A 14 6.56 16.51 -6.71
CA GLU A 14 7.54 17.39 -7.34
C GLU A 14 8.01 18.50 -6.37
N PRO A 15 9.30 18.53 -5.94
CA PRO A 15 10.34 17.54 -6.23
C PRO A 15 10.03 16.18 -5.59
N LEU A 16 10.59 15.11 -6.18
CA LEU A 16 10.35 13.74 -5.74
C LEU A 16 10.69 13.54 -4.26
N ILE A 17 9.70 13.12 -3.48
CA ILE A 17 9.87 12.70 -2.09
C ILE A 17 10.16 11.21 -2.07
N TRP A 18 11.28 10.81 -1.46
CA TRP A 18 11.68 9.41 -1.41
C TRP A 18 12.52 9.06 -0.18
N ARG A 19 12.53 7.78 0.16
CA ARG A 19 13.31 7.17 1.24
C ARG A 19 14.01 5.92 0.73
N ARG A 20 15.24 5.68 1.16
CA ARG A 20 15.97 4.42 0.94
C ARG A 20 16.14 3.71 2.26
N VAL A 21 15.70 2.46 2.32
CA VAL A 21 15.64 1.68 3.55
C VAL A 21 16.28 0.33 3.33
N ILE A 22 17.12 -0.10 4.26
CA ILE A 22 17.51 -1.51 4.37
C ILE A 22 16.57 -2.22 5.34
N MET A 23 16.07 -3.40 4.98
CA MET A 23 15.13 -4.16 5.80
C MET A 23 15.31 -5.68 5.68
N PRO A 24 14.88 -6.49 6.66
CA PRO A 24 14.94 -7.95 6.56
C PRO A 24 14.15 -8.49 5.35
N ALA A 25 14.75 -9.41 4.59
CA ALA A 25 14.12 -9.99 3.40
C ALA A 25 12.82 -10.74 3.71
N GLY A 26 12.78 -11.42 4.87
CA GLY A 26 11.62 -12.18 5.33
C GLY A 26 10.52 -11.35 6.00
N ALA A 27 10.52 -10.02 5.85
CA ALA A 27 9.49 -9.16 6.39
C ALA A 27 8.11 -9.47 5.79
N THR A 28 7.05 -9.23 6.55
CA THR A 28 5.67 -9.31 6.06
C THR A 28 5.23 -8.00 5.42
N PHE A 29 4.15 -8.04 4.64
CA PHE A 29 3.53 -6.81 4.13
C PHE A 29 3.10 -5.86 5.26
N ASN A 30 2.67 -6.38 6.41
CA ASN A 30 2.38 -5.54 7.59
C ASN A 30 3.64 -4.83 8.08
N ARG A 31 4.77 -5.54 8.13
CA ARG A 31 6.04 -4.95 8.53
C ARG A 31 6.52 -3.91 7.52
N LEU A 32 6.27 -4.14 6.23
CA LEU A 32 6.56 -3.16 5.19
C LEU A 32 5.69 -1.90 5.35
N ASN A 33 4.40 -2.05 5.66
CA ASN A 33 3.53 -0.92 6.04
C ASN A 33 4.14 -0.14 7.22
N ASP A 34 4.47 -0.82 8.33
CA ASP A 34 5.08 -0.16 9.50
C ASP A 34 6.35 0.61 9.10
N ILE A 35 7.20 0.03 8.25
CA ILE A 35 8.43 0.68 7.78
C ILE A 35 8.12 1.96 7.00
N ILE A 36 7.23 1.90 6.01
CA ILE A 36 6.86 3.04 5.18
C ILE A 36 6.35 4.18 6.07
N GLN A 37 5.41 3.87 6.95
CA GLN A 37 4.77 4.82 7.85
C GLN A 37 5.78 5.54 8.74
N ASN A 38 6.72 4.79 9.33
CA ASN A 38 7.79 5.37 10.14
C ASN A 38 8.75 6.26 9.35
N VAL A 39 9.13 5.90 8.11
CA VAL A 39 10.08 6.71 7.32
C VAL A 39 9.43 7.87 6.58
N THR A 40 8.10 7.87 6.45
CA THR A 40 7.29 8.95 5.89
C THR A 40 6.54 9.74 6.96
N ASN A 41 6.78 9.49 8.25
CA ASN A 41 6.14 10.21 9.36
C ASN A 41 4.60 10.15 9.38
N PHE A 42 4.02 9.17 8.67
CA PHE A 42 2.61 8.81 8.80
C PHE A 42 2.42 7.92 10.03
N GLN A 43 1.18 7.75 10.48
CA GLN A 43 0.85 7.26 11.82
C GLN A 43 0.01 5.97 11.82
N SER A 44 -0.14 5.30 10.67
CA SER A 44 -0.92 4.07 10.55
C SER A 44 -0.09 2.80 10.66
N GLY A 45 0.11 2.33 11.89
CA GLY A 45 0.78 1.08 12.17
C GLY A 45 1.42 1.07 13.55
N TYR A 46 2.42 0.21 13.75
CA TYR A 46 3.16 0.17 15.01
C TYR A 46 3.85 1.52 15.30
N PRO A 47 3.75 2.07 16.54
CA PRO A 47 3.28 1.43 17.76
C PRO A 47 1.81 1.66 18.16
N TYR A 48 1.05 2.47 17.41
CA TYR A 48 -0.26 2.94 17.87
C TYR A 48 -1.43 2.09 17.34
N GLY A 49 -1.36 1.63 16.09
CA GLY A 49 -2.43 0.94 15.38
C GLY A 49 -2.65 1.57 14.00
N ASP A 50 -3.44 0.91 13.16
CA ASP A 50 -3.75 1.45 11.82
C ASP A 50 -4.69 2.66 11.96
N TYR A 51 -4.30 3.78 11.34
CA TYR A 51 -5.07 5.03 11.33
C TYR A 51 -5.93 5.13 10.07
N HIS A 52 -5.38 4.73 8.91
CA HIS A 52 -6.13 4.61 7.67
C HIS A 52 -6.02 3.21 7.05
N LEU A 53 -6.91 2.94 6.09
CA LEU A 53 -6.82 1.75 5.25
C LEU A 53 -5.65 1.88 4.28
N TYR A 54 -5.02 0.74 3.97
CA TYR A 54 -3.96 0.65 2.98
C TYR A 54 -4.06 -0.64 2.19
N LYS A 55 -3.47 -0.64 0.99
CA LYS A 55 -3.32 -1.86 0.20
C LYS A 55 -1.99 -1.90 -0.54
N PHE A 56 -1.46 -3.10 -0.68
CA PHE A 56 -0.44 -3.44 -1.66
C PHE A 56 -1.13 -4.10 -2.86
N ASP A 57 -0.88 -3.58 -4.06
CA ASP A 57 -1.48 -4.04 -5.31
C ASP A 57 -0.43 -4.84 -6.10
N ILE A 58 -0.58 -6.17 -6.11
CA ILE A 58 0.29 -7.11 -6.84
C ILE A 58 -0.49 -7.60 -8.07
N ARG A 59 -0.60 -6.72 -9.06
CA ARG A 59 -1.44 -6.90 -10.25
C ARG A 59 -1.10 -8.16 -11.03
N GLU A 60 0.19 -8.48 -11.09
CA GLU A 60 0.74 -9.64 -11.79
C GLU A 60 0.23 -10.97 -11.21
N GLU A 61 -0.17 -10.98 -9.94
CA GLU A 61 -0.75 -12.14 -9.25
C GLU A 61 -2.26 -12.02 -9.05
N ASN A 62 -2.89 -10.96 -9.58
CA ASN A 62 -4.29 -10.60 -9.30
C ASN A 62 -4.58 -10.63 -7.79
N LEU A 63 -3.67 -10.05 -7.01
CA LEU A 63 -3.63 -10.14 -5.55
C LEU A 63 -3.58 -8.74 -4.92
N ILE A 64 -4.44 -8.53 -3.94
CA ILE A 64 -4.41 -7.39 -3.02
C ILE A 64 -4.04 -7.89 -1.62
N VAL A 65 -3.08 -7.22 -0.99
CA VAL A 65 -2.76 -7.41 0.43
C VAL A 65 -3.15 -6.14 1.19
N THR A 66 -4.12 -6.21 2.10
CA THR A 66 -4.78 -5.02 2.67
C THR A 66 -5.21 -5.24 4.12
N ASN A 67 -5.22 -4.18 4.94
CA ASN A 67 -5.84 -4.19 6.26
C ASN A 67 -7.37 -3.97 6.23
N ASP A 68 -7.95 -3.73 5.04
CA ASP A 68 -9.39 -3.62 4.82
C ASP A 68 -10.11 -4.96 5.08
N GLU A 69 -10.72 -5.06 6.25
CA GLU A 69 -11.47 -6.25 6.67
C GLU A 69 -12.73 -6.46 5.82
N GLU A 70 -13.38 -5.40 5.36
CA GLU A 70 -14.59 -5.49 4.54
C GLU A 70 -14.25 -6.07 3.16
N ALA A 71 -13.17 -5.61 2.53
CA ALA A 71 -12.67 -6.17 1.28
C ALA A 71 -12.35 -7.66 1.42
N PHE A 72 -11.67 -8.05 2.52
CA PHE A 72 -11.37 -9.44 2.80
C PHE A 72 -12.64 -10.28 2.97
N GLN A 73 -13.58 -9.82 3.79
CA GLN A 73 -14.83 -10.54 4.05
C GLN A 73 -15.69 -10.66 2.79
N SER A 74 -15.78 -9.60 2.00
CA SER A 74 -16.51 -9.58 0.73
C SER A 74 -15.94 -10.60 -0.26
N HIS A 75 -14.62 -10.66 -0.39
CA HIS A 75 -13.95 -11.67 -1.22
C HIS A 75 -14.20 -13.10 -0.72
N GLN A 76 -14.12 -13.35 0.59
CA GLN A 76 -14.42 -14.67 1.17
C GLN A 76 -15.89 -15.06 0.96
N HIS A 77 -16.81 -14.10 1.10
CA HIS A 77 -18.22 -14.30 0.85
C HIS A 77 -18.48 -14.66 -0.62
N TYR A 78 -17.85 -13.94 -1.55
CA TYR A 78 -17.91 -14.25 -2.98
C TYR A 78 -17.44 -15.67 -3.29
N LYS A 79 -16.28 -16.08 -2.76
CA LYS A 79 -15.73 -17.44 -2.96
C LYS A 79 -16.66 -18.53 -2.47
N LYS A 80 -17.31 -18.33 -1.31
CA LYS A 80 -18.25 -19.28 -0.72
C LYS A 80 -19.60 -19.34 -1.45
N ASN A 81 -20.04 -18.23 -2.05
CA ASN A 81 -21.39 -18.06 -2.57
C ASN A 81 -21.44 -17.80 -4.08
N LYS A 82 -20.50 -18.30 -4.87
CA LYS A 82 -20.42 -18.03 -6.33
C LYS A 82 -21.77 -18.18 -7.07
N LYS A 83 -22.53 -19.25 -6.79
CA LYS A 83 -23.85 -19.48 -7.40
C LYS A 83 -24.84 -18.34 -7.15
N MET A 84 -24.85 -17.78 -5.94
CA MET A 84 -25.70 -16.65 -5.58
C MET A 84 -25.37 -15.41 -6.44
N TYR A 85 -24.07 -15.15 -6.67
CA TYR A 85 -23.62 -14.04 -7.51
C TYR A 85 -23.95 -14.26 -8.99
N ASP A 86 -23.78 -15.49 -9.49
CA ASP A 86 -24.18 -15.86 -10.86
C ASP A 86 -25.69 -15.68 -11.09
N GLU A 87 -26.51 -16.06 -10.11
CA GLU A 87 -27.97 -15.89 -10.14
C GLU A 87 -28.37 -14.42 -10.05
N ARG A 88 -27.77 -13.67 -9.13
CA ARG A 88 -27.99 -12.23 -8.97
C ARG A 88 -27.72 -11.48 -10.27
N LEU A 89 -26.69 -11.86 -11.02
CA LEU A 89 -26.38 -11.22 -12.30
C LEU A 89 -27.44 -11.50 -13.38
N LYS A 90 -28.09 -12.67 -13.36
CA LYS A 90 -29.18 -13.01 -14.29
C LYS A 90 -30.47 -12.25 -14.01
N THR A 91 -30.73 -11.91 -12.75
CA THR A 91 -31.95 -11.24 -12.31
C THR A 91 -31.81 -9.72 -12.18
N MET A 92 -30.61 -9.19 -12.41
CA MET A 92 -30.31 -7.77 -12.25
C MET A 92 -31.04 -6.90 -13.29
N PRO A 93 -31.67 -5.78 -12.89
CA PRO A 93 -32.23 -4.81 -13.84
C PRO A 93 -31.17 -4.29 -14.81
N THR A 94 -31.52 -4.10 -16.08
CA THR A 94 -30.58 -3.75 -17.16
C THR A 94 -29.70 -2.53 -16.83
N ASN A 95 -30.25 -1.52 -16.15
CA ASN A 95 -29.53 -0.31 -15.74
C ASN A 95 -28.50 -0.54 -14.61
N MET A 96 -28.56 -1.69 -13.93
CA MET A 96 -27.64 -2.06 -12.83
C MET A 96 -26.71 -3.23 -13.20
N VAL A 97 -26.97 -3.95 -14.30
CA VAL A 97 -26.17 -5.10 -14.72
C VAL A 97 -24.69 -4.76 -14.84
N GLU A 98 -24.35 -3.60 -15.43
CA GLU A 98 -22.94 -3.21 -15.57
C GLU A 98 -22.25 -2.92 -14.23
N PHE A 99 -22.97 -2.29 -13.30
CA PHE A 99 -22.45 -2.03 -11.95
C PHE A 99 -22.18 -3.34 -11.22
N GLU A 100 -23.12 -4.29 -11.26
CA GLU A 100 -22.96 -5.62 -10.66
C GLU A 100 -21.79 -6.40 -11.29
N LYS A 101 -21.63 -6.35 -12.62
CA LYS A 101 -20.48 -6.97 -13.30
C LYS A 101 -19.16 -6.41 -12.76
N ARG A 102 -19.02 -5.09 -12.71
CA ARG A 102 -17.79 -4.43 -12.21
C ARG A 102 -17.51 -4.82 -10.75
N HIS A 103 -18.54 -4.83 -9.91
CA HIS A 103 -18.41 -5.28 -8.52
C HIS A 103 -17.94 -6.74 -8.43
N GLN A 104 -18.55 -7.66 -9.20
CA GLN A 104 -18.13 -9.05 -9.20
C GLN A 104 -16.72 -9.27 -9.77
N GLU A 105 -16.29 -8.49 -10.77
CA GLU A 105 -14.90 -8.53 -11.24
C GLU A 105 -13.92 -8.10 -10.13
N GLN A 106 -14.25 -7.09 -9.32
CA GLN A 106 -13.43 -6.69 -8.17
C GLN A 106 -13.37 -7.80 -7.10
N LEU A 107 -14.48 -8.50 -6.85
CA LEU A 107 -14.53 -9.61 -5.89
C LEU A 107 -13.70 -10.82 -6.30
N LYS A 108 -13.38 -10.96 -7.59
CA LYS A 108 -12.51 -12.05 -8.10
C LYS A 108 -11.03 -11.85 -7.77
N VAL A 109 -10.60 -10.62 -7.49
CA VAL A 109 -9.23 -10.34 -7.05
C VAL A 109 -8.99 -11.08 -5.73
N GLU A 110 -7.88 -11.79 -5.61
CA GLU A 110 -7.55 -12.47 -4.34
C GLU A 110 -7.21 -11.42 -3.29
N VAL A 111 -7.79 -11.54 -2.10
CA VAL A 111 -7.54 -10.60 -0.98
C VAL A 111 -6.93 -11.34 0.20
N LYS A 112 -5.74 -10.91 0.64
CA LYS A 112 -5.03 -11.48 1.79
C LYS A 112 -4.75 -10.43 2.86
N LYS A 113 -4.68 -10.88 4.11
CA LYS A 113 -4.29 -10.03 5.25
C LYS A 113 -2.76 -9.85 5.29
N PRO A 114 -2.24 -8.68 5.70
CA PRO A 114 -0.83 -8.32 5.60
C PRO A 114 0.07 -8.99 6.65
N THR A 115 -0.50 -9.50 7.74
CA THR A 115 0.24 -9.96 8.92
C THR A 115 1.01 -11.27 8.72
N ARG A 116 0.64 -12.09 7.72
CA ARG A 116 1.22 -13.42 7.50
C ARG A 116 1.94 -13.60 6.16
N ILE A 117 1.73 -12.68 5.23
CA ILE A 117 2.28 -12.79 3.87
C ILE A 117 3.63 -12.07 3.86
N LYS A 118 4.69 -12.80 3.49
CA LYS A 118 6.03 -12.26 3.33
C LYS A 118 6.16 -11.55 1.99
N ILE A 119 7.04 -10.56 1.94
CA ILE A 119 7.27 -9.75 0.74
C ILE A 119 8.32 -10.37 -0.19
N ASP A 120 9.12 -11.31 0.31
CA ASP A 120 10.28 -11.89 -0.40
C ASP A 120 9.93 -12.45 -1.78
N GLU A 121 8.94 -13.33 -1.87
CA GLU A 121 8.55 -13.97 -3.13
C GLU A 121 8.06 -12.97 -4.18
N TYR A 122 7.43 -11.88 -3.75
CA TYR A 122 6.87 -10.86 -4.65
C TYR A 122 7.91 -9.82 -5.04
N LEU A 123 8.63 -9.28 -4.06
CA LEU A 123 9.58 -8.19 -4.29
C LEU A 123 10.79 -8.67 -5.08
N GLU A 124 11.28 -9.89 -4.86
CA GLU A 124 12.38 -10.43 -5.67
C GLU A 124 11.95 -10.75 -7.10
N LYS A 125 10.72 -11.23 -7.29
CA LYS A 125 10.19 -11.60 -8.61
C LYS A 125 9.86 -10.38 -9.45
N TYR A 126 9.16 -9.40 -8.88
CA TYR A 126 8.61 -8.25 -9.60
C TYR A 126 9.46 -6.99 -9.50
N LYS A 127 10.39 -6.92 -8.54
CA LYS A 127 11.28 -5.78 -8.26
C LYS A 127 10.57 -4.49 -7.86
N LYS A 128 9.28 -4.36 -8.11
CA LYS A 128 8.44 -3.22 -7.75
C LYS A 128 7.14 -3.69 -7.13
N ILE A 129 6.67 -2.94 -6.14
CA ILE A 129 5.37 -3.13 -5.49
C ILE A 129 4.70 -1.76 -5.39
N LYS A 130 3.40 -1.71 -5.73
CA LYS A 130 2.58 -0.53 -5.49
C LYS A 130 1.92 -0.60 -4.12
N TYR A 131 1.98 0.50 -3.39
CA TYR A 131 1.36 0.66 -2.09
C TYR A 131 0.48 1.91 -2.11
N ILE A 132 -0.76 1.77 -1.66
CA ILE A 132 -1.71 2.87 -1.56
C ILE A 132 -2.11 3.00 -0.10
N TYR A 133 -1.94 4.20 0.44
CA TYR A 133 -2.23 4.54 1.83
C TYR A 133 -3.27 5.65 1.88
N ASP A 134 -4.17 5.54 2.86
CA ASP A 134 -5.33 6.38 3.03
C ASP A 134 -6.23 6.42 1.79
N PHE A 135 -7.36 5.71 1.86
CA PHE A 135 -8.29 5.67 0.74
C PHE A 135 -9.05 6.98 0.53
N GLY A 136 -8.98 7.93 1.49
CA GLY A 136 -9.45 9.30 1.34
C GLY A 136 -8.47 10.14 0.53
N ASP A 137 -7.26 10.34 1.06
CA ASP A 137 -6.22 11.17 0.43
C ASP A 137 -5.50 10.51 -0.75
N ASN A 138 -5.60 9.18 -0.87
CA ASN A 138 -5.07 8.37 -1.95
C ASN A 138 -3.56 8.59 -2.17
N TRP A 139 -2.77 8.44 -1.11
CA TRP A 139 -1.31 8.46 -1.19
C TRP A 139 -0.80 7.24 -1.96
N ASN A 140 -0.19 7.47 -3.11
CA ASN A 140 0.35 6.42 -3.97
C ASN A 140 1.86 6.33 -3.81
N PHE A 141 2.35 5.10 -3.63
CA PHE A 141 3.77 4.81 -3.46
C PHE A 141 4.25 3.77 -4.45
N THR A 142 5.48 3.98 -4.93
CA THR A 142 6.28 2.96 -5.61
C THR A 142 7.38 2.46 -4.69
N ILE A 143 7.44 1.16 -4.46
CA ILE A 143 8.50 0.50 -3.69
C ILE A 143 9.34 -0.30 -4.66
N THR A 144 10.61 0.05 -4.81
CA THR A 144 11.54 -0.60 -5.74
C THR A 144 12.65 -1.32 -4.98
N LEU A 145 12.92 -2.58 -5.30
CA LEU A 145 14.10 -3.32 -4.85
C LEU A 145 15.32 -2.79 -5.60
N GLU A 146 16.26 -2.17 -4.89
CA GLU A 146 17.51 -1.67 -5.45
C GLU A 146 18.65 -2.68 -5.27
N ASP A 147 18.73 -3.36 -4.13
CA ASP A 147 19.81 -4.32 -3.85
C ASP A 147 19.42 -5.40 -2.83
N ILE A 148 20.21 -6.49 -2.77
CA ILE A 148 20.08 -7.59 -1.81
C ILE A 148 21.41 -7.76 -1.07
N VAL A 149 21.34 -7.74 0.27
CA VAL A 149 22.50 -7.85 1.18
C VAL A 149 22.36 -9.10 2.04
N ASP A 150 23.30 -10.04 1.99
CA ASP A 150 23.19 -11.33 2.69
C ASP A 150 23.59 -11.29 4.19
N ASP A 151 24.42 -10.33 4.59
CA ASP A 151 25.11 -10.28 5.88
C ASP A 151 24.78 -9.05 6.71
N TYR A 152 23.60 -8.45 6.52
CA TYR A 152 23.19 -7.29 7.33
C TYR A 152 23.12 -7.64 8.82
N TYR A 153 23.94 -6.97 9.62
CA TYR A 153 24.23 -7.30 11.02
C TYR A 153 23.09 -6.92 11.98
N PHE A 154 22.47 -5.76 11.77
CA PHE A 154 21.49 -5.20 12.71
C PHE A 154 20.14 -5.94 12.69
N GLY A 155 19.72 -6.43 11.52
CA GLY A 155 18.51 -7.23 11.38
C GLY A 155 17.17 -6.51 11.64
N PHE A 156 17.17 -5.18 11.72
CA PHE A 156 15.97 -4.34 11.78
C PHE A 156 15.99 -3.29 10.66
N ALA A 157 14.83 -2.73 10.32
CA ALA A 157 14.75 -1.74 9.25
C ALA A 157 15.51 -0.46 9.59
N THR A 158 16.25 0.11 8.65
CA THR A 158 17.05 1.32 8.87
C THR A 158 16.97 2.23 7.66
N LEU A 159 16.63 3.50 7.89
CA LEU A 159 16.68 4.53 6.88
C LEU A 159 18.14 4.81 6.52
N LEU A 160 18.49 4.60 5.27
CA LEU A 160 19.84 4.81 4.74
C LEU A 160 20.00 6.22 4.14
N ASP A 161 18.95 6.70 3.47
CA ASP A 161 18.99 7.97 2.73
C ASP A 161 17.56 8.45 2.41
N GLY A 162 17.39 9.68 1.96
CA GLY A 162 16.11 10.21 1.53
C GLY A 162 16.15 11.69 1.16
N ALA A 163 15.16 12.13 0.39
CA ALA A 163 14.98 13.54 0.05
C ALA A 163 13.50 13.93 0.10
N GLY A 164 13.25 15.24 0.26
CA GLY A 164 11.91 15.81 0.37
C GLY A 164 11.30 15.67 1.77
N THR A 165 10.64 16.73 2.21
CA THR A 165 9.85 16.74 3.46
C THR A 165 8.71 15.74 3.33
N ALA A 166 8.50 14.92 4.36
CA ALA A 166 7.37 14.01 4.36
C ALA A 166 6.05 14.79 4.55
N PRO A 167 4.98 14.41 3.84
CA PRO A 167 3.67 15.04 4.01
C PRO A 167 3.11 14.77 5.42
N PRO A 168 2.34 15.71 6.01
CA PRO A 168 1.51 15.43 7.18
C PRO A 168 0.33 14.51 6.83
N GLU A 169 -0.26 13.88 7.84
CA GLU A 169 -1.56 13.18 7.70
C GLU A 169 -2.68 14.16 7.35
N ASP A 170 -3.73 13.65 6.68
CA ASP A 170 -5.00 14.34 6.47
C ASP A 170 -4.88 15.72 5.77
N VAL A 171 -3.98 15.84 4.79
CA VAL A 171 -3.77 17.10 4.04
C VAL A 171 -4.42 17.11 2.65
N GLY A 172 -5.13 16.05 2.25
CA GLY A 172 -5.78 15.98 0.94
C GLY A 172 -4.87 15.45 -0.16
N GLY A 173 -4.00 14.50 0.17
CA GLY A 173 -3.09 13.88 -0.79
C GLY A 173 -1.97 14.82 -1.26
N VAL A 174 -1.35 14.47 -2.39
CA VAL A 174 -0.19 15.19 -2.92
C VAL A 174 -0.51 16.66 -3.22
N ASP A 175 -1.65 16.92 -3.87
CA ASP A 175 -2.06 18.29 -4.24
C ASP A 175 -2.31 19.13 -2.99
N GLY A 176 -3.06 18.59 -2.03
CA GLY A 176 -3.34 19.27 -0.77
C GLY A 176 -2.09 19.48 0.10
N PHE A 177 -1.08 18.62 0.00
CA PHE A 177 0.22 18.86 0.63
C PHE A 177 0.94 20.08 0.03
N TYR A 178 0.88 20.29 -1.28
CA TYR A 178 1.46 21.50 -1.88
C TYR A 178 0.69 22.76 -1.47
N GLU A 179 -0.64 22.72 -1.43
CA GLU A 179 -1.45 23.82 -0.90
C GLU A 179 -1.10 24.11 0.57
N PHE A 180 -0.89 23.07 1.37
CA PHE A 180 -0.44 23.21 2.76
C PHE A 180 0.94 23.87 2.86
N LEU A 181 1.91 23.42 2.06
CA LEU A 181 3.25 24.02 2.02
C LEU A 181 3.18 25.50 1.63
N GLU A 182 2.41 25.85 0.60
CA GLU A 182 2.21 27.25 0.21
C GLU A 182 1.62 28.07 1.37
N ALA A 183 0.56 27.58 2.02
CA ALA A 183 -0.09 28.30 3.11
C ALA A 183 0.83 28.53 4.32
N VAL A 184 1.70 27.56 4.64
CA VAL A 184 2.61 27.62 5.79
C VAL A 184 3.87 28.44 5.47
N PHE A 185 4.46 28.27 4.28
CA PHE A 185 5.72 28.89 3.92
C PHE A 185 5.59 30.29 3.29
N VAL A 186 4.47 30.63 2.65
CA VAL A 186 4.22 31.99 2.12
C VAL A 186 3.88 32.99 3.23
N LYS A 187 3.38 32.54 4.39
CA LYS A 187 3.01 33.41 5.51
C LYS A 187 4.15 33.72 6.49
N LEU A 188 5.35 33.20 6.26
CA LEU A 188 6.53 33.37 7.13
C LEU A 188 7.56 34.39 6.59
N VAL A 189 7.16 35.26 5.65
CA VAL A 189 8.00 36.35 5.10
C VAL A 189 7.39 37.71 5.43
#